data_AF-A0A920BD82-F1
#
_entry.id   AF-A0A920BD82-F1
#
_cell.length_a   1.000
_cell.length_b   1.000
_cell.length_c   1.000
_cell.angle_alpha   90.00
_cell.angle_beta   90.00
_cell.angle_gamma   90.00
#
_symmetry.space_group_name_H-M   'P 1'
#
loop_
_entity.id
_entity.type
_entity.pdbx_description
1 polymer ?
#
loop_
_entity_poly.entity_id
_entity_poly.type
_entity_poly.pdbx_seq_one_letter_code
_entity_poly.pdbx_strand_id
1 'polypeptide(L)'
;MSWIVAKLFDVKVIWHIHLILQERQKWLVEIFGKNSNIQKIITVSETAKSVFQVNSLESKISVLYNWVSPDFIIESEDYLGNKNIPK
;
A
#
# COMPACT_ATOMS: atom_id res chain seq x y z
N MET A 1 30.13 11.97 -5.30
CA MET A 1 28.98 11.19 -5.83
C MET A 1 28.89 9.76 -5.28
N SER A 2 30.00 9.02 -5.10
CA SER A 2 29.97 7.62 -4.61
C SER A 2 29.41 7.43 -3.19
N TRP A 3 29.63 8.38 -2.27
CA TRP A 3 29.18 8.27 -0.87
C TRP A 3 27.64 8.36 -0.68
N ILE A 4 26.94 9.13 -1.52
CA ILE A 4 25.46 9.24 -1.48
C ILE A 4 24.82 7.93 -1.93
N VAL A 5 25.39 7.31 -2.97
CA VAL A 5 24.96 6.01 -3.46
C VAL A 5 25.20 4.95 -2.39
N ALA A 6 26.37 4.92 -1.76
CA ALA A 6 26.67 4.01 -0.65
C ALA A 6 25.72 4.20 0.55
N LYS A 7 25.36 5.44 0.91
CA LYS A 7 24.40 5.71 1.99
C LYS A 7 22.98 5.26 1.63
N LEU A 8 22.54 5.43 0.39
CA LEU A 8 21.24 4.93 -0.08
C LEU A 8 21.17 3.40 -0.06
N PHE A 9 22.31 2.71 -0.21
CA PHE A 9 22.41 1.26 -0.08
C PHE A 9 22.35 0.75 1.37
N ASP A 10 22.45 1.61 2.38
CA ASP A 10 22.36 1.21 3.80
C ASP A 10 20.99 1.56 4.43
N VAL A 11 20.09 2.16 3.64
CA VAL A 11 18.74 2.49 4.09
C VAL A 11 17.84 1.28 3.95
N LYS A 12 17.27 0.85 5.09
CA LYS A 12 16.16 -0.11 5.11
C LYS A 12 14.89 0.60 4.66
N VAL A 13 14.19 0.00 3.70
CA VAL A 13 13.00 0.56 3.07
C VAL A 13 11.81 -0.37 3.29
N ILE A 14 10.67 0.23 3.58
CA ILE A 14 9.36 -0.42 3.55
C ILE A 14 8.56 0.21 2.43
N TRP A 15 7.99 -0.61 1.57
CA TRP A 15 7.09 -0.13 0.52
C TRP A 15 5.64 -0.28 0.97
N HIS A 16 4.84 0.76 0.73
CA HIS A 16 3.41 0.75 1.03
C HIS A 16 2.62 0.97 -0.26
N ILE A 17 1.96 -0.09 -0.74
CA ILE A 17 1.27 -0.13 -2.02
C ILE A 17 -0.24 0.08 -1.80
N HIS A 18 -0.75 1.18 -2.35
CA HIS A 18 -2.15 1.60 -2.27
C HIS A 18 -2.98 1.21 -3.51
N LEU A 19 -2.37 0.50 -4.47
CA LEU A 19 -2.98 0.20 -5.76
C LEU A 19 -2.88 -1.29 -6.10
N ILE A 20 -3.82 -1.76 -6.91
CA ILE A 20 -3.70 -3.04 -7.60
C ILE A 20 -2.81 -2.80 -8.82
N LEU A 21 -1.56 -3.23 -8.75
CA LEU A 21 -0.58 -2.96 -9.79
C LEU A 21 -0.76 -3.88 -11.00
N GLN A 22 -0.53 -3.33 -12.20
CA GLN A 22 -0.63 -4.08 -13.46
C GLN A 22 0.67 -3.97 -14.25
N GLU A 23 0.91 -4.97 -15.09
CA GLU A 23 1.97 -5.02 -16.11
C GLU A 23 3.33 -4.46 -15.61
N ARG A 24 3.73 -3.29 -16.13
CA ARG A 24 5.01 -2.65 -15.85
C ARG A 24 5.15 -2.24 -14.39
N GLN A 25 4.07 -1.83 -13.72
CA GLN A 25 4.12 -1.43 -12.32
C GLN A 25 4.39 -2.64 -11.42
N LYS A 26 3.68 -3.74 -11.70
CA LYS A 26 3.90 -5.04 -11.03
C LYS A 26 5.34 -5.50 -11.23
N TRP A 27 5.81 -5.48 -12.48
CA TRP A 27 7.18 -5.90 -12.83
C TRP A 27 8.26 -5.09 -12.11
N LEU A 28 8.09 -3.77 -11.98
CA LEU A 28 9.02 -2.93 -11.22
C LEU A 28 9.09 -3.38 -9.75
N VAL A 29 7.92 -3.64 -9.15
CA VAL A 29 7.88 -4.11 -7.76
C VAL A 29 8.53 -5.49 -7.62
N GLU A 30 8.33 -6.37 -8.59
CA GLU A 30 8.93 -7.71 -8.62
C GLU A 30 10.45 -7.72 -8.70
N ILE A 31 11.03 -6.80 -9.46
CA ILE A 31 12.48 -6.69 -9.60
C ILE A 31 13.10 -6.06 -8.36
N PHE A 32 12.60 -4.88 -7.99
CA PHE A 32 13.24 -4.07 -6.96
C PHE A 32 12.89 -4.54 -5.54
N GLY A 33 11.71 -5.16 -5.33
CA GLY A 33 11.30 -5.70 -4.04
C GLY A 33 12.19 -6.84 -3.53
N LYS A 34 12.93 -7.50 -4.42
CA LYS A 34 13.81 -8.62 -4.06
C LYS A 34 15.07 -8.14 -3.33
N ASN A 35 15.44 -6.89 -3.52
CA ASN A 35 16.59 -6.28 -2.85
C ASN A 35 16.49 -6.44 -1.32
N SER A 36 17.59 -6.79 -0.66
CA SER A 36 17.68 -6.98 0.79
C SER A 36 17.34 -5.72 1.58
N ASN A 37 17.53 -4.54 0.98
CA ASN A 37 17.17 -3.27 1.60
C ASN A 37 15.66 -3.08 1.70
N ILE A 38 14.87 -3.75 0.84
CA ILE A 38 13.41 -3.82 0.98
C ILE A 38 13.10 -4.90 2.01
N GLN A 39 12.82 -4.45 3.23
CA GLN A 39 12.56 -5.31 4.38
C GLN A 39 11.14 -5.89 4.33
N LYS A 40 10.18 -5.07 3.88
CA LYS A 40 8.76 -5.41 3.90
C LYS A 40 8.01 -4.64 2.82
N ILE A 41 6.99 -5.28 2.27
CA ILE A 41 6.04 -4.67 1.36
C ILE A 41 4.67 -4.77 2.04
N ILE A 42 3.98 -3.64 2.16
CA ILE A 42 2.66 -3.54 2.76
C ILE A 42 1.67 -3.27 1.64
N THR A 43 0.63 -4.09 1.53
CA THR A 43 -0.50 -3.87 0.62
C THR A 43 -1.75 -3.52 1.41
N VAL A 44 -2.57 -2.63 0.87
CA VAL A 44 -3.80 -2.19 1.56
C VAL A 44 -4.97 -3.19 1.49
N SER A 45 -4.81 -4.30 0.76
CA SER A 45 -5.82 -5.36 0.64
C SER A 45 -5.21 -6.70 0.21
N GLU A 46 -5.96 -7.78 0.42
CA GLU A 46 -5.64 -9.11 -0.14
C GLU A 46 -5.66 -9.11 -1.68
N THR A 47 -6.54 -8.31 -2.30
CA THR A 47 -6.58 -8.17 -3.76
C THR A 47 -5.30 -7.55 -4.31
N ALA A 48 -4.73 -6.57 -3.62
CA ALA A 48 -3.43 -6.00 -4.03
C ALA A 48 -2.27 -6.99 -3.81
N LYS A 49 -2.34 -7.82 -2.74
CA LYS A 49 -1.37 -8.89 -2.49
C LYS A 49 -1.43 -10.01 -3.53
N SER A 50 -2.64 -10.39 -3.96
CA SER A 50 -2.85 -11.57 -4.83
C SER A 50 -2.11 -11.47 -6.17
N VAL A 51 -1.89 -10.25 -6.65
CA VAL A 51 -1.10 -9.96 -7.86
C VAL A 51 0.33 -10.52 -7.80
N PHE A 52 0.88 -10.75 -6.60
CA PHE A 52 2.25 -11.20 -6.36
C PHE A 52 2.38 -12.65 -5.85
N GLN A 53 1.29 -13.43 -5.77
CA GLN A 53 1.26 -14.77 -5.13
C GLN A 53 2.20 -15.82 -5.76
N VAL A 54 2.63 -15.67 -7.01
CA VAL A 54 3.50 -16.65 -7.68
C VAL A 54 4.99 -16.29 -7.54
N ASN A 55 5.33 -15.26 -6.76
CA ASN A 55 6.67 -14.71 -6.69
C ASN A 55 7.36 -14.96 -5.35
N SER A 56 8.69 -15.00 -5.40
CA SER A 56 9.57 -15.05 -4.21
C SER A 56 9.43 -13.85 -3.26
N LEU A 57 8.59 -12.88 -3.59
CA LEU A 57 8.27 -11.72 -2.75
C LEU A 57 7.15 -11.98 -1.75
N GLU A 58 6.36 -13.04 -1.94
CA GLU A 58 5.19 -13.30 -1.10
C GLU A 58 5.53 -13.31 0.39
N SER A 59 6.68 -13.88 0.77
CA SER A 59 7.16 -13.92 2.16
C SER A 59 7.47 -12.54 2.77
N LYS A 60 7.69 -11.52 1.94
CA LYS A 60 7.93 -10.12 2.38
C LYS A 60 6.66 -9.27 2.36
N ILE A 61 5.57 -9.75 1.77
CA ILE A 61 4.33 -8.99 1.60
C ILE A 61 3.37 -9.28 2.77
N SER A 62 2.87 -8.23 3.40
CA SER A 62 1.78 -8.32 4.38
C SER A 62 0.65 -7.37 4.02
N VAL A 63 -0.58 -7.75 4.36
CA VAL A 63 -1.73 -6.86 4.22
C VAL A 63 -1.89 -6.00 5.47
N LEU A 64 -2.08 -4.70 5.28
CA LEU A 64 -2.48 -3.76 6.32
C LEU A 64 -3.60 -2.89 5.76
N TYR A 65 -4.82 -3.10 6.23
CA TYR A 65 -5.98 -2.34 5.81
C TYR A 65 -5.91 -0.90 6.33
N ASN A 66 -6.44 0.03 5.54
CA ASN A 66 -6.61 1.41 5.98
C ASN A 66 -7.64 1.48 7.11
N TRP A 67 -7.33 2.29 8.13
CA TRP A 67 -8.29 2.66 9.17
C TRP A 67 -9.07 3.89 8.73
N VAL A 68 -10.36 3.91 9.06
CA VAL A 68 -11.23 5.09 8.91
C VAL A 68 -11.83 5.37 10.28
N SER A 69 -11.70 6.60 10.78
CA SER A 69 -12.30 6.95 12.07
C SER A 69 -13.83 6.85 11.97
N PRO A 70 -14.52 6.25 12.96
CA PRO A 70 -15.98 6.25 13.02
C PRO A 70 -16.60 7.65 12.93
N ASP A 71 -15.93 8.67 13.45
CA ASP A 71 -16.44 10.05 13.44
C ASP A 71 -16.71 10.57 12.02
N PHE A 72 -15.87 10.21 11.04
CA PHE A 72 -16.10 10.56 9.62
C PHE A 72 -17.37 9.93 9.04
N ILE A 73 -17.79 8.79 9.57
CA ILE A 73 -18.99 8.07 9.12
C ILE A 73 -20.23 8.75 9.72
N ILE A 74 -20.18 9.08 11.02
CA ILE A 74 -21.30 9.73 11.73
C ILE A 74 -21.62 11.10 11.13
N GLU A 75 -20.62 11.94 10.85
CA GLU A 75 -20.85 13.25 10.20
C GLU A 75 -21.55 13.10 8.84
N SER A 76 -21.22 12.07 8.06
CA SER A 76 -21.84 11.83 6.76
C SER A 76 -23.33 11.47 6.84
N GLU A 77 -23.75 10.81 7.92
CA GLU A 77 -25.16 10.48 8.16
C GLU A 77 -25.96 11.74 8.53
N ASP A 78 -25.39 12.62 9.33
CA ASP A 78 -26.00 13.90 9.71
C ASP A 78 -26.20 14.84 8.51
N TYR A 79 -25.26 14.84 7.56
CA TYR A 79 -25.41 15.58 6.29
C TYR A 79 -26.53 15.00 5.39
N LEU A 80 -26.78 13.69 5.44
CA LEU A 80 -27.85 13.03 4.68
C LEU A 80 -29.22 13.15 5.36
N GLY A 81 -29.26 13.19 6.69
CA GLY A 81 -30.47 13.38 7.50
C GLY A 81 -31.04 14.80 7.46
N ASN A 82 -30.21 15.81 7.19
CA ASN A 82 -30.61 17.23 7.11
C ASN A 82 -31.12 17.71 5.74
N LYS A 83 -31.29 16.80 4.76
CA LYS A 83 -32.11 17.12 3.58
C LYS A 83 -33.58 17.11 3.98
N ASN A 84 -34.02 18.21 4.59
CA ASN A 84 -35.41 18.59 4.75
C ASN A 84 -36.12 18.50 3.39
N ILE A 85 -36.87 17.43 3.17
CA ILE A 85 -37.93 17.37 2.16
C ILE A 85 -38.98 18.38 2.64
N PRO A 86 -39.26 19.47 1.90
CA PRO A 86 -40.35 20.36 2.27
C PRO A 86 -41.65 19.55 2.20
N LYS A 87 -42.38 19.49 3.32
CA LYS A 87 -43.73 18.93 3.39
C LYS A 87 -44.70 19.75 2.57
#